data_AF-A0A553NNX3-F1
#
_entry.id   AF-A0A553NNX3-F1
#
_cell.length_a   1.000
_cell.length_b   1.000
_cell.length_c   1.000
_cell.angle_alpha   90.00
_cell.angle_beta   90.00
_cell.angle_gamma   90.00
#
_symmetry.space_group_name_H-M   'P 1'
#
loop_
_entity.id
_entity.type
_entity.pdbx_description
1 polymer ?
#
loop_
_entity_poly.entity_id
_entity_poly.type
_entity_poly.pdbx_seq_one_letter_code
_entity_poly.pdbx_strand_id
1 'polypeptide(L)'
;MGDEAVQSTNLDATFSKRSAVHFGYWTDPYISQMVSSMGERKAPEIHLGYFTRVTALKSLILKTVEYGQALGRKVQIVSLGAGFDTLFWRLRDELNPMDEAVNNYIEVDLPEVTAKKCYRIKKSKLLLSKVVQDDDDEVKLSRTDLHGHRYHLIGADFTDLTLLARKLAECQIDYALPTIFLAECVLIYIEPTKVERFLSWTTTAFTSALVFLNHEQLNMNDRFGAVIVENMSSRGCGLPGVAACQSPAAQNGRFLARGYHGALCWTMSEVYELLPRDEVNRVEKLELFDEKELMRQLFEHYCVGIAWRNQDKFNFDDFDFWKLAASSSDPGFIIIIPVMWADTLLILGISVFTALLGEGFTWLFVYRTERYQRLKSDIEKQTKRLEKKKEILGESTLDKTRKRKMEKDEEKLKNTNRDLMVVKMKSMVAIGFVFTSLLSMFNSIFDGKVVAKLPFTPISWVQGLSHRNLLGEDYTDCSFIFLYILCTMSIRQNIQKALGFAPSRAAAKQSNMWGPDPNKYKF
;
A
#
# COMPACT_ATOMS: atom_id res chain seq x y z
N MET A 1 13.85 -24.80 -36.39
CA MET A 1 13.16 -25.39 -35.22
C MET A 1 12.25 -24.30 -34.66
N GLY A 2 10.95 -24.54 -34.46
CA GLY A 2 10.22 -23.94 -33.34
C GLY A 2 9.57 -22.55 -33.43
N ASP A 3 9.82 -21.69 -34.43
CA ASP A 3 9.28 -20.30 -34.37
C ASP A 3 7.75 -20.24 -34.25
N GLU A 4 7.02 -21.12 -34.93
CA GLU A 4 5.55 -21.20 -34.80
C GLU A 4 5.10 -21.63 -33.39
N ALA A 5 5.82 -22.58 -32.77
CA ALA A 5 5.54 -23.03 -31.41
C ALA A 5 5.88 -21.94 -30.39
N VAL A 6 6.98 -21.22 -30.55
CA VAL A 6 7.35 -20.06 -29.72
C VAL A 6 6.31 -18.95 -29.89
N GLN A 7 5.87 -18.66 -31.12
CA GLN A 7 4.81 -17.68 -31.40
C GLN A 7 3.47 -18.08 -30.78
N SER A 8 3.18 -19.38 -30.65
CA SER A 8 1.96 -19.86 -30.01
C SER A 8 1.91 -19.53 -28.51
N THR A 9 3.08 -19.38 -27.86
CA THR A 9 3.16 -19.03 -26.43
C THR A 9 2.59 -17.64 -26.14
N ASN A 10 2.67 -16.71 -27.10
CA ASN A 10 2.01 -15.40 -27.01
C ASN A 10 0.50 -15.53 -26.84
N LEU A 11 -0.16 -16.42 -27.61
CA LEU A 11 -1.60 -16.63 -27.48
C LEU A 11 -1.97 -17.25 -26.14
N ASP A 12 -1.21 -18.25 -25.68
CA ASP A 12 -1.41 -18.88 -24.37
C ASP A 12 -1.27 -17.87 -23.22
N ALA A 13 -0.25 -17.00 -23.28
CA ALA A 13 -0.04 -15.94 -22.31
C ALA A 13 -1.18 -14.91 -22.34
N THR A 14 -1.60 -14.50 -23.54
CA THR A 14 -2.69 -13.52 -23.71
C THR A 14 -4.03 -14.07 -23.23
N PHE A 15 -4.33 -15.34 -23.50
CA PHE A 15 -5.55 -15.99 -23.00
C PHE A 15 -5.53 -16.11 -21.47
N SER A 16 -4.40 -16.47 -20.87
CA SER A 16 -4.26 -16.58 -19.42
C SER A 16 -4.41 -15.21 -18.74
N LYS A 17 -3.76 -14.17 -19.30
CA LYS A 17 -3.93 -12.77 -18.85
C LYS A 17 -5.40 -12.33 -18.95
N ARG A 18 -6.06 -12.60 -20.08
CA ARG A 18 -7.48 -12.24 -20.26
C ARG A 18 -8.40 -12.97 -19.30
N SER A 19 -8.17 -14.26 -19.05
CA SER A 19 -8.96 -15.05 -18.12
C SER A 19 -8.88 -14.45 -16.71
N ALA A 20 -7.67 -14.14 -16.24
CA ALA A 20 -7.47 -13.47 -14.95
C ALA A 20 -8.14 -12.08 -14.88
N VAL A 21 -8.08 -11.28 -15.95
CA VAL A 21 -8.81 -9.99 -16.03
C VAL A 21 -10.32 -10.19 -15.92
N HIS A 22 -10.86 -11.22 -16.58
CA HIS A 22 -12.30 -11.53 -16.52
C HIS A 22 -12.76 -11.87 -15.10
N PHE A 23 -11.93 -12.58 -14.33
CA PHE A 23 -12.19 -12.90 -12.92
C PHE A 23 -11.87 -11.74 -11.96
N GLY A 24 -11.38 -10.60 -12.46
CA GLY A 24 -11.16 -9.40 -11.66
C GLY A 24 -9.83 -9.33 -10.92
N TYR A 25 -8.83 -10.13 -11.32
CA TYR A 25 -7.49 -10.07 -10.70
C TYR A 25 -6.84 -8.70 -10.89
N TRP A 26 -6.98 -8.09 -12.08
CA TRP A 26 -6.66 -6.69 -12.33
C TRP A 26 -7.55 -6.12 -13.44
N THR A 27 -7.53 -4.81 -13.62
CA THR A 27 -8.31 -4.13 -14.65
C THR A 27 -7.48 -3.95 -15.92
N ASP A 28 -8.01 -4.44 -17.04
CA ASP A 28 -7.44 -4.22 -18.37
C ASP A 28 -8.56 -4.13 -19.42
N PRO A 29 -8.97 -2.91 -19.82
CA PRO A 29 -10.01 -2.75 -20.82
C PRO A 29 -9.53 -3.09 -22.24
N TYR A 30 -8.22 -3.21 -22.46
CA TYR A 30 -7.60 -3.30 -23.78
C TYR A 30 -7.37 -4.75 -24.23
N ILE A 31 -7.16 -5.68 -23.31
CA ILE A 31 -6.83 -7.08 -23.65
C ILE A 31 -7.92 -7.79 -24.46
N SER A 32 -9.18 -7.36 -24.28
CA SER A 32 -10.33 -7.82 -25.07
C SER A 32 -10.25 -7.46 -26.55
N GLN A 33 -9.47 -6.43 -26.91
CA GLN A 33 -9.21 -6.01 -28.30
C GLN A 33 -8.07 -6.84 -28.92
N MET A 34 -7.18 -7.36 -28.08
CA MET A 34 -6.03 -8.16 -28.49
C MET A 34 -6.38 -9.61 -28.81
N VAL A 35 -7.39 -10.18 -28.18
CA VAL A 35 -7.94 -11.50 -28.52
C VAL A 35 -9.45 -11.47 -28.34
N SER A 36 -10.21 -12.20 -29.16
CA SER A 36 -11.69 -12.25 -29.07
C SER A 36 -12.22 -13.39 -28.20
N SER A 37 -11.51 -14.53 -28.17
CA SER A 37 -11.80 -15.68 -27.32
C SER A 37 -11.20 -15.52 -25.92
N MET A 38 -11.91 -16.01 -24.91
CA MET A 38 -11.40 -16.13 -23.53
C MET A 38 -10.48 -17.33 -23.33
N GLY A 39 -10.39 -18.22 -24.34
CA GLY A 39 -9.67 -19.48 -24.21
C GLY A 39 -10.33 -20.43 -23.21
N GLU A 40 -9.61 -21.48 -22.83
CA GLU A 40 -10.03 -22.37 -21.75
C GLU A 40 -9.80 -21.72 -20.38
N ARG A 41 -10.70 -22.00 -19.44
CA ARG A 41 -10.56 -21.53 -18.05
C ARG A 41 -9.26 -22.07 -17.46
N LYS A 42 -8.47 -21.19 -16.85
CA LYS A 42 -7.25 -21.57 -16.12
C LYS A 42 -7.57 -21.79 -14.64
N ALA A 43 -6.70 -22.55 -13.98
CA ALA A 43 -6.81 -22.81 -12.56
C ALA A 43 -6.41 -21.56 -11.73
N PRO A 44 -6.92 -21.39 -10.49
CA PRO A 44 -6.70 -20.19 -9.70
C PRO A 44 -5.22 -19.86 -9.45
N GLU A 45 -4.36 -20.86 -9.26
CA GLU A 45 -2.91 -20.69 -9.08
C GLU A 45 -2.23 -20.09 -10.32
N ILE A 46 -2.77 -20.36 -11.52
CA ILE A 46 -2.32 -19.74 -12.76
C ILE A 46 -2.73 -18.27 -12.79
N HIS A 47 -3.98 -17.96 -12.42
CA HIS A 47 -4.43 -16.57 -12.34
C HIS A 47 -3.63 -15.76 -11.31
N LEU A 48 -3.38 -16.31 -10.12
CA LEU A 48 -2.54 -15.70 -9.09
C LEU A 48 -1.10 -15.49 -9.58
N GLY A 49 -0.54 -16.46 -10.31
CA GLY A 49 0.78 -16.32 -10.93
C GLY A 49 0.85 -15.16 -11.91
N TYR A 50 -0.14 -15.05 -12.82
CA TYR A 50 -0.22 -13.94 -13.78
C TYR A 50 -0.49 -12.59 -13.10
N PHE A 51 -1.35 -12.54 -12.08
CA PHE A 51 -1.56 -11.35 -11.28
C PHE A 51 -0.25 -10.86 -10.65
N THR A 52 0.46 -11.76 -9.96
CA THR A 52 1.73 -11.44 -9.30
C THR A 52 2.75 -10.92 -10.31
N ARG A 53 2.84 -11.59 -11.48
CA ARG A 53 3.74 -11.24 -12.58
C ARG A 53 3.47 -9.85 -13.14
N VAL A 54 2.20 -9.58 -13.50
CA VAL A 54 1.79 -8.31 -14.11
C VAL A 54 1.95 -7.17 -13.11
N THR A 55 1.52 -7.36 -11.87
CA THR A 55 1.61 -6.34 -10.81
C THR A 55 3.06 -6.01 -10.48
N ALA A 56 3.94 -7.01 -10.35
CA ALA A 56 5.35 -6.82 -10.07
C ALA A 56 6.08 -6.01 -11.14
N LEU A 57 5.99 -6.45 -12.41
CA LEU A 57 6.67 -5.78 -13.52
C LEU A 57 6.17 -4.35 -13.71
N LYS A 58 4.84 -4.15 -13.64
CA LYS A 58 4.24 -2.83 -13.72
C LYS A 58 4.72 -1.91 -12.58
N SER A 59 4.77 -2.40 -11.35
CA SER A 59 5.24 -1.63 -10.19
C SER A 59 6.70 -1.20 -10.35
N LEU A 60 7.57 -2.10 -10.81
CA LEU A 60 8.98 -1.79 -11.06
C LEU A 60 9.15 -0.75 -12.18
N ILE A 61 8.35 -0.82 -13.24
CA ILE A 61 8.35 0.17 -14.33
C ILE A 61 7.91 1.53 -13.80
N LEU A 62 6.75 1.61 -13.15
CA LEU A 62 6.22 2.87 -12.61
C LEU A 62 7.22 3.53 -11.66
N LYS A 63 7.85 2.76 -10.78
CA LYS A 63 8.85 3.28 -9.85
C LYS A 63 10.09 3.83 -10.55
N THR A 64 10.54 3.17 -11.61
CA THR A 64 11.68 3.64 -12.41
C THR A 64 11.32 4.92 -13.17
N VAL A 65 10.08 5.01 -13.67
CA VAL A 65 9.54 6.22 -14.29
C VAL A 65 9.47 7.38 -13.29
N GLU A 66 8.88 7.15 -12.11
CA GLU A 66 8.76 8.14 -11.02
C GLU A 66 10.14 8.64 -10.57
N TYR A 67 11.11 7.74 -10.44
CA TYR A 67 12.48 8.12 -10.11
C TYR A 67 13.11 9.00 -11.19
N GLY A 68 12.86 8.71 -12.47
CA GLY A 68 13.29 9.57 -13.56
C GLY A 68 12.64 10.96 -13.51
N GLN A 69 11.35 11.02 -13.25
CA GLN A 69 10.64 12.29 -13.07
C GLN A 69 11.20 13.11 -11.90
N ALA A 70 11.51 12.46 -10.77
CA ALA A 70 12.14 13.12 -9.62
C ALA A 70 13.51 13.71 -9.96
N LEU A 71 14.22 13.13 -10.93
CA LEU A 71 15.48 13.63 -11.48
C LEU A 71 15.30 14.62 -12.65
N GLY A 72 14.06 14.94 -13.02
CA GLY A 72 13.74 15.82 -14.14
C GLY A 72 14.07 15.22 -15.51
N ARG A 73 14.05 13.88 -15.64
CA ARG A 73 14.41 13.17 -16.88
C ARG A 73 13.30 12.23 -17.30
N LYS A 74 12.98 12.26 -18.60
CA LYS A 74 12.10 11.27 -19.21
C LYS A 74 12.82 9.93 -19.35
N VAL A 75 12.07 8.84 -19.24
CA VAL A 75 12.58 7.49 -19.48
C VAL A 75 12.05 6.92 -20.79
N GLN A 76 12.72 5.92 -21.33
CA GLN A 76 12.24 5.13 -22.47
C GLN A 76 11.95 3.71 -22.04
N ILE A 77 10.98 3.06 -22.67
CA ILE A 77 10.62 1.67 -22.39
C ILE A 77 10.72 0.88 -23.69
N VAL A 78 11.49 -0.21 -23.68
CA VAL A 78 11.64 -1.14 -24.79
C VAL A 78 11.19 -2.53 -24.33
N SER A 79 10.01 -2.95 -24.77
CA SER A 79 9.45 -4.28 -24.48
C SER A 79 9.86 -5.27 -25.57
N LEU A 80 10.64 -6.28 -25.19
CA LEU A 80 11.20 -7.32 -26.05
C LEU A 80 10.28 -8.54 -26.02
N GLY A 81 9.92 -9.06 -27.20
CA GLY A 81 8.92 -10.11 -27.33
C GLY A 81 7.59 -9.72 -26.68
N ALA A 82 7.11 -8.51 -26.99
CA ALA A 82 5.95 -7.91 -26.34
C ALA A 82 4.64 -8.68 -26.54
N GLY A 83 4.57 -9.56 -27.54
CA GLY A 83 3.37 -10.31 -27.89
C GLY A 83 2.17 -9.37 -28.06
N PHE A 84 1.02 -9.77 -27.54
CA PHE A 84 -0.16 -8.91 -27.47
C PHE A 84 -0.33 -8.20 -26.11
N ASP A 85 0.78 -7.87 -25.45
CA ASP A 85 0.73 -7.12 -24.21
C ASP A 85 0.08 -5.73 -24.38
N THR A 86 -0.55 -5.26 -23.32
CA THR A 86 -1.39 -4.06 -23.26
C THR A 86 -0.85 -2.99 -22.31
N LEU A 87 0.36 -3.20 -21.75
CA LEU A 87 0.92 -2.36 -20.70
C LEU A 87 1.03 -0.89 -21.13
N PHE A 88 1.38 -0.62 -22.39
CA PHE A 88 1.41 0.75 -22.92
C PHE A 88 0.11 1.52 -22.66
N TRP A 89 -1.04 0.93 -23.02
CA TRP A 89 -2.34 1.57 -22.84
C TRP A 89 -2.70 1.75 -21.36
N ARG A 90 -2.37 0.75 -20.53
CA ARG A 90 -2.57 0.82 -19.07
C ARG A 90 -1.70 1.89 -18.43
N LEU A 91 -0.43 2.02 -18.84
CA LEU A 91 0.45 3.09 -18.38
C LEU A 91 -0.04 4.46 -18.84
N ARG A 92 -0.57 4.59 -20.06
CA ARG A 92 -1.13 5.85 -20.56
C ARG A 92 -2.40 6.29 -19.81
N ASP A 93 -3.13 5.36 -19.20
CA ASP A 93 -4.24 5.69 -18.29
C ASP A 93 -3.76 6.19 -16.93
N GLU A 94 -2.70 5.58 -16.39
CA GLU A 94 -2.24 5.83 -15.03
C GLU A 94 -1.27 7.00 -14.92
N LEU A 95 -0.38 7.15 -15.91
CA LEU A 95 0.54 8.28 -16.03
C LEU A 95 -0.15 9.33 -16.90
N ASN A 96 -0.69 10.38 -16.30
CA ASN A 96 -1.34 11.45 -17.05
C ASN A 96 -0.80 12.84 -16.65
N PRO A 97 -0.09 13.56 -17.54
CA PRO A 97 0.27 13.16 -18.91
C PRO A 97 1.51 12.26 -18.96
N MET A 98 1.39 11.07 -19.59
CA MET A 98 2.50 10.12 -19.76
C MET A 98 3.68 10.74 -20.50
N ASP A 99 3.40 11.65 -21.42
CA ASP A 99 4.36 12.35 -22.27
C ASP A 99 5.39 13.18 -21.50
N GLU A 100 5.08 13.57 -20.26
CA GLU A 100 6.03 14.24 -19.36
C GLU A 100 7.01 13.26 -18.71
N ALA A 101 6.64 11.98 -18.60
CA ALA A 101 7.37 10.95 -17.88
C ALA A 101 8.13 9.98 -18.82
N VAL A 102 7.50 9.59 -19.92
CA VAL A 102 7.99 8.59 -20.87
C VAL A 102 8.21 9.26 -22.21
N ASN A 103 9.44 9.18 -22.73
CA ASN A 103 9.78 9.72 -24.04
C ASN A 103 9.20 8.85 -25.16
N ASN A 104 9.56 7.56 -25.18
CA ASN A 104 9.12 6.56 -26.16
C ASN A 104 8.82 5.22 -25.47
N TYR A 105 7.75 4.56 -25.92
CA TYR A 105 7.41 3.17 -25.61
C TYR A 105 7.51 2.34 -26.89
N ILE A 106 8.48 1.44 -26.95
CA ILE A 106 8.81 0.66 -28.13
C ILE A 106 8.57 -0.81 -27.83
N GLU A 107 7.76 -1.48 -28.64
CA GLU A 107 7.54 -2.91 -28.59
C GLU A 107 8.26 -3.59 -29.76
N VAL A 108 8.97 -4.67 -29.47
CA VAL A 108 9.70 -5.47 -30.44
C VAL A 108 9.19 -6.90 -30.36
N ASP A 109 8.83 -7.48 -31.50
CA ASP A 109 8.49 -8.92 -31.59
C ASP A 109 8.79 -9.41 -33.01
N LEU A 110 8.66 -10.71 -33.25
CA LEU A 110 8.79 -11.28 -34.58
C LEU A 110 7.77 -10.65 -35.55
N PRO A 111 8.14 -10.43 -36.83
CA PRO A 111 7.28 -9.78 -37.81
C PRO A 111 5.87 -10.37 -37.95
N GLU A 112 5.73 -11.69 -37.77
CA GLU A 112 4.45 -12.40 -37.84
C GLU A 112 3.53 -12.05 -36.67
N VAL A 113 4.09 -11.80 -35.49
CA VAL A 113 3.36 -11.41 -34.28
C VAL A 113 2.98 -9.94 -34.36
N THR A 114 3.93 -9.07 -34.71
CA THR A 114 3.67 -7.64 -34.83
C THR A 114 2.68 -7.33 -35.94
N ALA A 115 2.72 -8.04 -37.08
CA ALA A 115 1.72 -7.87 -38.14
C ALA A 115 0.28 -8.13 -37.65
N LYS A 116 0.09 -9.15 -36.81
CA LYS A 116 -1.22 -9.44 -36.20
C LYS A 116 -1.62 -8.34 -35.20
N LYS A 117 -0.67 -7.84 -34.40
CA LYS A 117 -0.93 -6.76 -33.43
C LYS A 117 -1.24 -5.43 -34.13
N CYS A 118 -0.48 -5.05 -35.15
CA CYS A 118 -0.74 -3.90 -36.03
C CYS A 118 -2.18 -3.94 -36.59
N TYR A 119 -2.61 -5.09 -37.12
CA TYR A 119 -3.98 -5.25 -37.62
C TYR A 119 -5.03 -5.01 -36.53
N ARG A 120 -4.81 -5.53 -35.31
CA ARG A 120 -5.73 -5.36 -34.17
C ARG A 120 -5.81 -3.92 -33.68
N ILE A 121 -4.66 -3.25 -33.55
CA ILE A 121 -4.59 -1.83 -33.19
C ILE A 121 -5.33 -0.98 -34.22
N LYS A 122 -5.06 -1.19 -35.52
CA LYS A 122 -5.74 -0.47 -36.61
C LYS A 122 -7.26 -0.64 -36.58
N LYS A 123 -7.74 -1.85 -36.26
CA LYS A 123 -9.17 -2.17 -36.23
C LYS A 123 -9.90 -1.56 -35.02
N SER A 124 -9.20 -1.36 -33.90
CA SER A 124 -9.80 -0.90 -32.65
C SER A 124 -9.62 0.61 -32.47
N LYS A 125 -10.73 1.36 -32.55
CA LYS A 125 -10.72 2.80 -32.25
C LYS A 125 -10.20 3.10 -30.84
N LEU A 126 -10.50 2.23 -29.87
CA LEU A 126 -10.06 2.36 -28.48
C LEU A 126 -8.53 2.29 -28.35
N LEU A 127 -7.88 1.38 -29.10
CA LEU A 127 -6.43 1.26 -29.07
C LEU A 127 -5.77 2.41 -29.84
N LEU A 128 -6.31 2.73 -31.02
CA LEU A 128 -5.74 3.73 -31.92
C LEU A 128 -5.76 5.13 -31.31
N SER A 129 -6.85 5.53 -30.63
CA SER A 129 -6.97 6.86 -30.00
C SER A 129 -5.91 7.13 -28.93
N LYS A 130 -5.34 6.07 -28.35
CA LYS A 130 -4.26 6.13 -27.36
C LYS A 130 -2.88 5.91 -27.97
N VAL A 131 -2.75 5.87 -29.29
CA VAL A 131 -1.46 5.82 -29.98
C VAL A 131 -1.17 7.15 -30.69
N VAL A 132 -2.20 7.84 -31.15
CA VAL A 132 -2.14 9.23 -31.62
C VAL A 132 -2.22 10.23 -30.45
N GLN A 133 -1.77 11.46 -30.68
CA GLN A 133 -1.95 12.58 -29.76
C GLN A 133 -3.18 13.40 -30.19
N ASP A 134 -3.26 13.73 -31.48
CA ASP A 134 -4.36 14.48 -32.09
C ASP A 134 -5.03 13.70 -33.24
N ASP A 135 -6.29 14.03 -33.57
CA ASP A 135 -7.05 13.35 -34.64
C ASP A 135 -6.41 13.51 -36.04
N ASP A 136 -5.54 14.51 -36.21
CA ASP A 136 -4.81 14.81 -37.45
C ASP A 136 -3.41 14.14 -37.50
N ASP A 137 -2.98 13.43 -36.46
CA ASP A 137 -1.68 12.74 -36.45
C ASP A 137 -1.66 11.55 -37.43
N GLU A 138 -0.71 11.56 -38.36
CA GLU A 138 -0.48 10.43 -39.26
C GLU A 138 0.24 9.27 -38.54
N VAL A 139 -0.50 8.20 -38.21
CA VAL A 139 0.11 6.93 -37.81
C VAL A 139 0.75 6.28 -39.03
N LYS A 140 2.08 6.14 -39.01
CA LYS A 140 2.80 5.40 -40.05
C LYS A 140 2.63 3.91 -39.80
N LEU A 141 1.79 3.28 -40.61
CA LEU A 141 1.49 1.86 -40.53
C LEU A 141 2.11 1.11 -41.70
N SER A 142 3.03 0.19 -41.40
CA SER A 142 3.51 -0.82 -42.33
C SER A 142 2.82 -2.16 -42.05
N ARG A 143 3.18 -3.21 -42.81
CA ARG A 143 2.62 -4.56 -42.56
C ARG A 143 3.00 -5.11 -41.18
N THR A 144 4.19 -4.77 -40.69
CA THR A 144 4.80 -5.36 -39.49
C THR A 144 5.15 -4.31 -38.44
N ASP A 145 5.07 -3.03 -38.80
CA ASP A 145 5.49 -1.92 -37.96
C ASP A 145 4.38 -0.87 -37.84
N LEU A 146 4.34 -0.18 -36.72
CA LEU A 146 3.41 0.91 -36.45
C LEU A 146 4.17 1.98 -35.66
N HIS A 147 4.16 3.21 -36.16
CA HIS A 147 4.74 4.37 -35.47
C HIS A 147 3.66 5.43 -35.25
N GLY A 148 3.34 5.68 -33.98
CA GLY A 148 2.51 6.80 -33.51
C GLY A 148 3.37 7.92 -32.91
N HIS A 149 2.79 8.72 -32.00
CA HIS A 149 3.49 9.86 -31.38
C HIS A 149 4.66 9.42 -30.48
N ARG A 150 4.37 8.59 -29.47
CA ARG A 150 5.37 8.03 -28.51
C ARG A 150 5.29 6.51 -28.38
N TYR A 151 4.48 5.87 -29.21
CA TYR A 151 4.33 4.43 -29.24
C TYR A 151 4.80 3.90 -30.59
N HIS A 152 5.69 2.91 -30.52
CA HIS A 152 6.20 2.22 -31.69
C HIS A 152 6.09 0.71 -31.49
N LEU A 153 5.66 0.02 -32.53
CA LEU A 153 5.66 -1.43 -32.62
C LEU A 153 6.50 -1.81 -33.84
N ILE A 154 7.54 -2.61 -33.64
CA ILE A 154 8.47 -2.99 -34.72
C ILE A 154 8.64 -4.51 -34.81
N GLY A 155 8.48 -5.03 -36.02
CA GLY A 155 8.72 -6.44 -36.33
C GLY A 155 10.21 -6.73 -36.55
N ALA A 156 10.90 -7.30 -35.57
CA ALA A 156 12.29 -7.71 -35.67
C ALA A 156 12.61 -8.86 -34.69
N ASP A 157 13.50 -9.76 -35.12
CA ASP A 157 14.25 -10.59 -34.17
C ASP A 157 15.27 -9.69 -33.47
N PHE A 158 15.11 -9.44 -32.17
CA PHE A 158 16.00 -8.57 -31.42
C PHE A 158 17.41 -9.15 -31.25
N THR A 159 17.64 -10.42 -31.62
CA THR A 159 18.97 -11.01 -31.67
C THR A 159 19.76 -10.63 -32.93
N ASP A 160 19.09 -10.14 -33.98
CA ASP A 160 19.72 -9.44 -35.09
C ASP A 160 19.94 -7.96 -34.72
N LEU A 161 21.08 -7.70 -34.08
CA LEU A 161 21.42 -6.39 -33.56
C LEU A 161 21.53 -5.31 -34.65
N THR A 162 21.88 -5.69 -35.88
CA THR A 162 21.99 -4.73 -36.99
C THR A 162 20.61 -4.26 -37.43
N LEU A 163 19.70 -5.20 -37.61
CA LEU A 163 18.31 -4.90 -37.92
C LEU A 163 17.63 -4.13 -36.78
N LEU A 164 17.85 -4.58 -35.54
CA LEU A 164 17.29 -3.95 -34.34
C LEU A 164 17.73 -2.49 -34.22
N ALA A 165 19.04 -2.21 -34.32
CA ALA A 165 19.56 -0.85 -34.22
C ALA A 165 18.96 0.08 -35.29
N ARG A 166 18.83 -0.41 -36.53
CA ARG A 166 18.18 0.34 -37.62
C ARG A 166 16.73 0.66 -37.30
N LYS A 167 15.93 -0.32 -36.86
CA LYS A 167 14.51 -0.09 -36.52
C LYS A 167 14.33 0.79 -35.29
N LEU A 168 15.19 0.68 -34.29
CA LEU A 168 15.16 1.56 -33.13
C LEU A 168 15.48 3.02 -33.51
N ALA A 169 16.36 3.24 -34.49
CA ALA A 169 16.61 4.58 -35.04
C ALA A 169 15.37 5.14 -35.77
N GLU A 170 14.62 4.30 -36.49
CA GLU A 170 13.33 4.69 -37.10
C GLU A 170 12.28 5.08 -36.04
N CYS A 171 12.32 4.47 -34.86
CA CYS A 171 11.53 4.84 -33.68
C CYS A 171 12.07 6.08 -32.94
N GLN A 172 13.14 6.71 -33.43
CA GLN A 172 13.76 7.87 -32.79
C GLN A 172 14.15 7.60 -31.33
N ILE A 173 14.69 6.40 -31.04
CA ILE A 173 15.22 6.12 -29.71
C ILE A 173 16.39 7.07 -29.39
N ASP A 174 16.41 7.60 -28.17
CA ASP A 174 17.52 8.43 -27.69
C ASP A 174 18.46 7.58 -26.82
N TYR A 175 19.65 7.27 -27.33
CA TYR A 175 20.66 6.50 -26.61
C TYR A 175 21.24 7.22 -25.38
N ALA A 176 20.96 8.51 -25.20
CA ALA A 176 21.36 9.32 -24.04
C ALA A 176 20.24 9.46 -22.99
N LEU A 177 19.06 8.86 -23.19
CA LEU A 177 18.02 8.82 -22.17
C LEU A 177 18.05 7.51 -21.35
N PRO A 178 17.66 7.58 -20.06
CA PRO A 178 17.47 6.39 -19.24
C PRO A 178 16.49 5.43 -19.91
N THR A 179 16.87 4.17 -20.05
CA THR A 179 16.08 3.21 -20.84
C THR A 179 15.82 1.93 -20.04
N ILE A 180 14.54 1.55 -20.00
CA ILE A 180 14.04 0.32 -19.38
C ILE A 180 13.86 -0.70 -20.50
N PHE A 181 14.57 -1.82 -20.42
CA PHE A 181 14.30 -3.01 -21.22
C PHE A 181 13.40 -3.95 -20.43
N LEU A 182 12.36 -4.48 -21.07
CA LEU A 182 11.45 -5.46 -20.46
C LEU A 182 11.49 -6.74 -21.29
N ALA A 183 11.79 -7.86 -20.65
CA ALA A 183 11.68 -9.20 -21.22
C ALA A 183 10.75 -10.07 -20.36
N GLU A 184 9.53 -10.29 -20.83
CA GLU A 184 8.48 -10.99 -20.09
C GLU A 184 8.26 -12.41 -20.65
N CYS A 185 8.97 -13.40 -20.10
CA CYS A 185 9.11 -14.78 -20.59
C CYS A 185 9.66 -14.85 -22.02
N VAL A 186 10.82 -14.24 -22.25
CA VAL A 186 11.38 -14.10 -23.60
C VAL A 186 12.77 -14.74 -23.72
N LEU A 187 13.69 -14.42 -22.80
CA LEU A 187 15.09 -14.80 -22.93
C LEU A 187 15.30 -16.32 -22.89
N ILE A 188 14.44 -17.06 -22.17
CA ILE A 188 14.47 -18.52 -22.12
C ILE A 188 14.28 -19.22 -23.48
N TYR A 189 13.59 -18.58 -24.42
CA TYR A 189 13.36 -19.14 -25.77
C TYR A 189 14.56 -18.93 -26.70
N ILE A 190 15.60 -18.25 -26.24
CA ILE A 190 16.71 -17.81 -27.07
C ILE A 190 18.01 -18.45 -26.59
N GLU A 191 18.89 -18.76 -27.55
CA GLU A 191 20.22 -19.27 -27.24
C GLU A 191 21.01 -18.30 -26.34
N PRO A 192 21.66 -18.78 -25.26
CA PRO A 192 22.37 -17.92 -24.32
C PRO A 192 23.38 -16.97 -24.99
N THR A 193 24.12 -17.45 -25.99
CA THR A 193 25.11 -16.65 -26.73
C THR A 193 24.50 -15.47 -27.48
N LYS A 194 23.26 -15.58 -27.96
CA LYS A 194 22.53 -14.48 -28.59
C LYS A 194 22.08 -13.45 -27.55
N VAL A 195 21.53 -13.91 -26.43
CA VAL A 195 21.14 -13.05 -25.29
C VAL A 195 22.35 -12.30 -24.75
N GLU A 196 23.47 -12.97 -24.54
CA GLU A 196 24.71 -12.36 -24.05
C GLU A 196 25.25 -11.27 -24.97
N ARG A 197 25.20 -11.49 -26.30
CA ARG A 197 25.57 -10.46 -27.29
C ARG A 197 24.64 -9.27 -27.23
N PHE A 198 23.32 -9.50 -27.12
CA PHE A 198 22.34 -8.45 -26.96
C PHE A 198 22.56 -7.63 -25.68
N LEU A 199 22.75 -8.27 -24.53
CA LEU A 199 23.02 -7.58 -23.26
C LEU A 199 24.33 -6.77 -23.30
N SER A 200 25.38 -7.28 -23.96
CA SER A 200 26.63 -6.53 -24.15
C SER A 200 26.43 -5.34 -25.09
N TRP A 201 25.58 -5.51 -26.10
CA TRP A 201 25.24 -4.43 -27.01
C TRP A 201 24.44 -3.32 -26.32
N THR A 202 23.48 -3.64 -25.44
CA THR A 202 22.72 -2.59 -24.72
C THR A 202 23.63 -1.74 -23.86
N THR A 203 24.60 -2.35 -23.15
CA THR A 203 25.57 -1.62 -22.32
C THR A 203 26.62 -0.87 -23.15
N THR A 204 26.78 -1.16 -24.44
CA THR A 204 27.69 -0.42 -25.31
C THR A 204 26.98 0.70 -26.07
N ALA A 205 25.76 0.44 -26.56
CA ALA A 205 25.02 1.35 -27.42
C ALA A 205 24.37 2.51 -26.65
N PHE A 206 23.90 2.27 -25.43
CA PHE A 206 23.27 3.31 -24.61
C PHE A 206 24.34 3.97 -23.74
N THR A 207 24.28 5.30 -23.63
CA THR A 207 25.24 6.11 -22.87
C THR A 207 24.70 6.58 -21.53
N SER A 208 23.41 6.38 -21.25
CA SER A 208 22.71 6.77 -20.02
C SER A 208 22.37 5.57 -19.15
N ALA A 209 21.58 5.74 -18.09
CA ALA A 209 21.25 4.66 -17.18
C ALA A 209 20.38 3.59 -17.85
N LEU A 210 20.61 2.34 -17.47
CA LEU A 210 19.84 1.20 -17.97
C LEU A 210 19.18 0.47 -16.82
N VAL A 211 17.95 0.05 -17.04
CA VAL A 211 17.24 -0.91 -16.19
C VAL A 211 16.77 -2.05 -17.09
N PHE A 212 17.02 -3.28 -16.69
CA PHE A 212 16.56 -4.47 -17.40
C PHE A 212 15.65 -5.27 -16.47
N LEU A 213 14.38 -5.37 -16.84
CA LEU A 213 13.37 -6.16 -16.15
C LEU A 213 13.21 -7.49 -16.88
N ASN A 214 13.39 -8.58 -16.16
CA ASN A 214 13.28 -9.93 -16.70
C ASN A 214 12.31 -10.74 -15.84
N HIS A 215 11.33 -11.37 -16.45
CA HIS A 215 10.52 -12.39 -15.79
C HIS A 215 10.60 -13.67 -16.60
N GLU A 216 11.09 -14.75 -16.02
CA GLU A 216 11.16 -16.05 -16.67
C GLU A 216 11.25 -17.16 -15.63
N GLN A 217 11.49 -18.40 -16.06
CA GLN A 217 11.64 -19.54 -15.18
C GLN A 217 12.91 -19.44 -14.32
N LEU A 218 12.87 -20.12 -13.18
CA LEU A 218 13.95 -20.21 -12.20
C LEU A 218 14.01 -21.63 -11.62
N ASN A 219 15.12 -21.98 -10.96
CA ASN A 219 15.30 -23.25 -10.26
C ASN A 219 15.06 -24.48 -11.16
N MET A 220 15.48 -24.40 -12.42
CA MET A 220 15.23 -25.43 -13.43
C MET A 220 16.13 -26.67 -13.32
N ASN A 221 16.87 -26.82 -12.22
CA ASN A 221 17.78 -27.95 -11.93
C ASN A 221 17.11 -29.11 -11.18
N ASP A 222 15.89 -28.94 -10.69
CA ASP A 222 15.19 -29.95 -9.90
C ASP A 222 14.25 -30.83 -10.76
N ARG A 223 13.51 -31.74 -10.10
CA ARG A 223 12.55 -32.62 -10.78
C ARG A 223 11.38 -31.86 -11.41
N PHE A 224 10.91 -30.78 -10.77
CA PHE A 224 9.79 -30.01 -11.28
C PHE A 224 10.21 -29.17 -12.49
N GLY A 225 11.40 -28.56 -12.45
CA GLY A 225 12.05 -27.93 -13.60
C GLY A 225 12.19 -28.89 -14.78
N ALA A 226 12.65 -30.13 -14.54
CA ALA A 226 12.74 -31.15 -15.60
C ALA A 226 11.38 -31.45 -16.25
N VAL A 227 10.31 -31.54 -15.45
CA VAL A 227 8.93 -31.71 -15.96
C VAL A 227 8.48 -30.51 -16.80
N ILE A 228 8.81 -29.28 -16.41
CA ILE A 228 8.52 -28.07 -17.22
C ILE A 228 9.23 -28.15 -18.58
N VAL A 229 10.51 -28.54 -18.60
CA VAL A 229 11.29 -28.67 -19.85
C VAL A 229 10.69 -29.74 -20.76
N GLU A 230 10.35 -30.90 -20.21
CA GLU A 230 9.74 -32.01 -20.96
C GLU A 230 8.36 -31.61 -21.52
N ASN A 231 7.53 -30.96 -20.71
CA ASN A 231 6.21 -30.46 -21.11
C ASN A 231 6.31 -29.44 -22.25
N MET A 232 7.25 -28.50 -22.20
CA MET A 232 7.47 -27.53 -23.28
C MET A 232 8.02 -28.22 -24.54
N SER A 233 8.97 -29.14 -24.37
CA SER A 233 9.59 -29.87 -25.49
C SER A 233 8.58 -30.75 -26.23
N SER A 234 7.67 -31.41 -25.51
CA SER A 234 6.60 -32.24 -26.11
C SER A 234 5.61 -31.41 -26.95
N ARG A 235 5.48 -30.11 -26.67
CA ARG A 235 4.71 -29.13 -27.46
C ARG A 235 5.51 -28.52 -28.61
N GLY A 236 6.73 -29.01 -28.87
CA GLY A 236 7.63 -28.47 -29.90
C GLY A 236 8.28 -27.14 -29.52
N CYS A 237 8.19 -26.72 -28.25
CA CYS A 237 8.76 -25.48 -27.73
C CYS A 237 10.04 -25.78 -26.93
N GLY A 238 11.19 -25.65 -27.58
CA GLY A 238 12.48 -25.79 -26.92
C GLY A 238 12.80 -24.60 -25.99
N LEU A 239 13.55 -24.87 -24.91
CA LEU A 239 14.00 -23.85 -23.96
C LEU A 239 15.54 -23.72 -23.99
N PRO A 240 16.15 -23.20 -25.06
CA PRO A 240 17.60 -23.13 -25.19
C PRO A 240 18.26 -22.26 -24.11
N GLY A 241 17.55 -21.30 -23.54
CA GLY A 241 18.01 -20.42 -22.46
C GLY A 241 17.94 -21.03 -21.05
N VAL A 242 17.50 -22.29 -20.89
CA VAL A 242 17.29 -22.92 -19.58
C VAL A 242 18.54 -22.98 -18.70
N ALA A 243 19.74 -22.96 -19.30
CA ALA A 243 21.01 -22.93 -18.58
C ALA A 243 21.18 -21.66 -17.72
N ALA A 244 20.55 -20.54 -18.09
CA ALA A 244 20.56 -19.31 -17.29
C ALA A 244 19.50 -19.32 -16.16
N CYS A 245 18.56 -20.27 -16.19
CA CYS A 245 17.40 -20.35 -15.30
C CYS A 245 17.62 -21.32 -14.11
N GLN A 246 18.87 -21.60 -13.76
CA GLN A 246 19.21 -22.63 -12.77
C GLN A 246 19.11 -22.14 -11.32
N SER A 247 19.35 -20.85 -11.07
CA SER A 247 19.30 -20.23 -9.74
C SER A 247 19.26 -18.69 -9.83
N PRO A 248 18.89 -17.97 -8.76
CA PRO A 248 18.97 -16.51 -8.71
C PRO A 248 20.38 -15.99 -9.03
N ALA A 249 21.41 -16.68 -8.55
CA ALA A 249 22.80 -16.31 -8.81
C ALA A 249 23.17 -16.42 -10.30
N ALA A 250 22.68 -17.46 -11.00
CA ALA A 250 22.87 -17.60 -12.44
C ALA A 250 22.17 -16.50 -13.23
N GLN A 251 20.93 -16.15 -12.84
CA GLN A 251 20.18 -15.03 -13.42
C GLN A 251 20.94 -13.70 -13.26
N ASN A 252 21.38 -13.39 -12.04
CA ASN A 252 22.15 -12.16 -11.76
C ASN A 252 23.49 -12.15 -12.52
N GLY A 253 24.21 -13.28 -12.51
CA GLY A 253 25.50 -13.42 -13.18
C GLY A 253 25.44 -13.14 -14.68
N ARG A 254 24.34 -13.51 -15.35
CA ARG A 254 24.12 -13.23 -16.78
C ARG A 254 24.17 -11.72 -17.10
N PHE A 255 23.63 -10.89 -16.23
CA PHE A 255 23.63 -9.43 -16.42
C PHE A 255 24.95 -8.79 -15.96
N LEU A 256 25.43 -9.16 -14.77
CA LEU A 256 26.66 -8.60 -14.19
C LEU A 256 27.87 -8.86 -15.11
N ALA A 257 27.95 -10.05 -15.70
CA ALA A 257 29.03 -10.38 -16.63
C ALA A 257 29.01 -9.58 -17.94
N ARG A 258 27.95 -8.81 -18.23
CA ARG A 258 27.73 -8.05 -19.49
C ARG A 258 27.68 -6.53 -19.30
N GLY A 259 28.22 -6.04 -18.18
CA GLY A 259 28.42 -4.60 -17.95
C GLY A 259 27.29 -3.91 -17.19
N TYR A 260 26.38 -4.67 -16.58
CA TYR A 260 25.45 -4.14 -15.57
C TYR A 260 26.19 -4.05 -14.22
N HIS A 261 25.92 -3.00 -13.45
CA HIS A 261 26.59 -2.73 -12.17
C HIS A 261 25.96 -3.53 -11.01
N GLY A 262 24.65 -3.75 -11.07
CA GLY A 262 23.91 -4.51 -10.08
C GLY A 262 22.80 -5.35 -10.71
N ALA A 263 22.43 -6.42 -10.02
CA ALA A 263 21.31 -7.27 -10.39
C ALA A 263 20.72 -7.95 -9.15
N LEU A 264 19.39 -8.03 -9.11
CA LEU A 264 18.60 -8.71 -8.09
C LEU A 264 17.60 -9.64 -8.79
N CYS A 265 17.31 -10.76 -8.15
CA CYS A 265 16.38 -11.76 -8.66
C CYS A 265 15.62 -12.34 -7.47
N TRP A 266 14.30 -12.28 -7.57
CA TRP A 266 13.37 -12.79 -6.57
C TRP A 266 12.53 -13.89 -7.17
N THR A 267 12.24 -14.93 -6.38
CA THR A 267 11.23 -15.93 -6.78
C THR A 267 9.86 -15.28 -6.80
N MET A 268 8.91 -15.85 -7.57
CA MET A 268 7.54 -15.33 -7.55
C MET A 268 6.89 -15.47 -6.16
N SER A 269 7.36 -16.41 -5.33
CA SER A 269 6.92 -16.55 -3.94
C SER A 269 7.32 -15.33 -3.11
N GLU A 270 8.59 -14.93 -3.18
CA GLU A 270 9.10 -13.74 -2.51
C GLU A 270 8.37 -12.48 -2.99
N VAL A 271 8.18 -12.35 -4.31
CA VAL A 271 7.43 -11.24 -4.90
C VAL A 271 6.00 -11.19 -4.38
N TYR A 272 5.30 -12.33 -4.33
CA TYR A 272 3.93 -12.41 -3.82
C TYR A 272 3.82 -11.96 -2.36
N GLU A 273 4.80 -12.30 -1.53
CA GLU A 273 4.84 -11.86 -0.13
C GLU A 273 5.13 -10.36 0.04
N LEU A 274 5.84 -9.77 -0.92
CA LEU A 274 6.18 -8.35 -0.95
C LEU A 274 5.04 -7.47 -1.49
N LEU A 275 4.06 -8.05 -2.20
CA LEU A 275 2.91 -7.30 -2.71
C LEU A 275 2.08 -6.64 -1.59
N PRO A 276 1.38 -5.53 -1.86
CA PRO A 276 0.50 -4.89 -0.88
C PRO A 276 -0.56 -5.87 -0.38
N ARG A 277 -0.64 -6.03 0.94
CA ARG A 277 -1.52 -7.04 1.57
C ARG A 277 -2.99 -6.81 1.26
N ASP A 278 -3.42 -5.57 1.05
CA ASP A 278 -4.80 -5.26 0.66
C ASP A 278 -5.15 -5.83 -0.71
N GLU A 279 -4.23 -5.73 -1.69
CA GLU A 279 -4.42 -6.29 -3.03
C GLU A 279 -4.38 -7.82 -3.01
N VAL A 280 -3.44 -8.41 -2.24
CA VAL A 280 -3.39 -9.87 -2.04
C VAL A 280 -4.69 -10.38 -1.41
N ASN A 281 -5.15 -9.75 -0.33
CA ASN A 281 -6.41 -10.09 0.34
C ASN A 281 -7.64 -9.91 -0.57
N ARG A 282 -7.58 -8.99 -1.54
CA ARG A 282 -8.64 -8.78 -2.53
C ARG A 282 -8.66 -9.94 -3.53
N VAL A 283 -7.52 -10.30 -4.11
CA VAL A 283 -7.46 -11.34 -5.15
C VAL A 283 -7.67 -12.75 -4.60
N GLU A 284 -7.20 -13.06 -3.39
CA GLU A 284 -7.43 -14.37 -2.73
C GLU A 284 -8.91 -14.65 -2.43
N LYS A 285 -9.77 -13.62 -2.45
CA LYS A 285 -11.22 -13.76 -2.26
C LYS A 285 -12.00 -13.96 -3.57
N LEU A 286 -11.35 -13.81 -4.73
CA LEU A 286 -12.03 -13.91 -6.03
C LEU A 286 -12.41 -15.34 -6.37
N GLU A 287 -11.53 -16.29 -6.07
CA GLU A 287 -11.72 -17.71 -6.37
C GLU A 287 -11.37 -18.55 -5.14
N LEU A 288 -12.11 -19.64 -4.92
CA LEU A 288 -11.77 -20.60 -3.87
C LEU A 288 -10.50 -21.36 -4.27
N PHE A 289 -9.49 -21.33 -3.40
CA PHE A 289 -8.20 -21.95 -3.66
C PHE A 289 -7.67 -22.67 -2.41
N ASP A 290 -7.48 -23.99 -2.50
CA ASP A 290 -7.01 -24.84 -1.41
C ASP A 290 -5.61 -25.45 -1.67
N GLU A 291 -5.09 -25.35 -2.90
CA GLU A 291 -3.84 -26.01 -3.32
C GLU A 291 -2.58 -25.13 -3.11
N LYS A 292 -2.43 -24.55 -1.91
CA LYS A 292 -1.34 -23.58 -1.62
C LYS A 292 0.07 -24.13 -1.91
N GLU A 293 0.28 -25.43 -1.73
CA GLU A 293 1.57 -26.05 -1.99
C GLU A 293 1.89 -26.14 -3.49
N LEU A 294 0.88 -26.38 -4.34
CA LEU A 294 1.06 -26.38 -5.80
C LEU A 294 1.41 -24.97 -6.31
N MET A 295 0.71 -23.95 -5.80
CA MET A 295 1.03 -22.56 -6.12
C MET A 295 2.45 -22.21 -5.67
N ARG A 296 2.83 -22.56 -4.44
CA ARG A 296 4.18 -22.30 -3.92
C ARG A 296 5.23 -23.00 -4.80
N GLN A 297 5.02 -24.27 -5.15
CA GLN A 297 5.92 -25.00 -6.04
C GLN A 297 6.04 -24.31 -7.41
N LEU A 298 4.93 -23.87 -8.01
CA LEU A 298 4.94 -23.12 -9.27
C LEU A 298 5.70 -21.79 -9.12
N PHE A 299 5.48 -21.06 -8.03
CA PHE A 299 6.05 -19.73 -7.81
C PHE A 299 7.55 -19.78 -7.53
N GLU A 300 8.06 -20.85 -6.90
CA GLU A 300 9.50 -21.07 -6.75
C GLU A 300 10.22 -21.29 -8.10
N HIS A 301 9.49 -21.65 -9.16
CA HIS A 301 10.06 -21.95 -10.48
C HIS A 301 9.94 -20.81 -11.49
N TYR A 302 9.54 -19.63 -11.02
CA TYR A 302 9.55 -18.40 -11.80
C TYR A 302 10.17 -17.28 -10.98
N CYS A 303 10.71 -16.28 -11.64
CA CYS A 303 11.33 -15.14 -10.97
C CYS A 303 10.94 -13.81 -11.59
N VAL A 304 11.10 -12.75 -10.81
CA VAL A 304 11.24 -11.38 -11.32
C VAL A 304 12.67 -10.94 -11.02
N GLY A 305 13.41 -10.59 -12.06
CA GLY A 305 14.75 -10.06 -12.01
C GLY A 305 14.81 -8.62 -12.47
N ILE A 306 15.68 -7.85 -11.82
CA ILE A 306 16.04 -6.50 -12.22
C ILE A 306 17.55 -6.37 -12.27
N ALA A 307 18.08 -5.85 -13.36
CA ALA A 307 19.47 -5.48 -13.48
C ALA A 307 19.58 -4.00 -13.84
N TRP A 308 20.62 -3.33 -13.36
CA TRP A 308 20.82 -1.91 -13.63
C TRP A 308 22.26 -1.59 -13.96
N ARG A 309 22.41 -0.52 -14.74
CA ARG A 309 23.67 0.17 -14.94
C ARG A 309 23.47 1.63 -14.56
N ASN A 310 24.15 2.03 -13.49
CA ASN A 310 24.17 3.42 -13.05
C ASN A 310 24.91 4.28 -14.06
N GLN A 311 24.38 5.46 -14.30
CA GLN A 311 24.99 6.45 -15.18
C GLN A 311 24.30 7.80 -14.94
N ASP A 312 25.01 8.89 -15.15
CA ASP A 312 24.54 10.24 -14.85
C ASP A 312 24.12 10.39 -13.36
N LYS A 313 22.93 10.94 -13.09
CA LYS A 313 22.34 11.06 -11.74
C LYS A 313 21.52 9.84 -11.31
N PHE A 314 21.35 8.85 -12.19
CA PHE A 314 20.60 7.64 -11.88
C PHE A 314 21.53 6.65 -11.18
N ASN A 315 21.35 6.52 -9.87
CA ASN A 315 22.04 5.54 -9.07
C ASN A 315 21.02 4.65 -8.35
N PHE A 316 21.05 3.37 -8.68
CA PHE A 316 20.13 2.36 -8.14
C PHE A 316 20.71 1.55 -6.97
N ASP A 317 21.94 1.84 -6.52
CA ASP A 317 22.62 1.05 -5.48
C ASP A 317 21.90 1.11 -4.12
N ASP A 318 21.27 2.26 -3.82
CA ASP A 318 20.43 2.46 -2.63
C ASP A 318 18.92 2.44 -2.96
N PHE A 319 18.55 2.04 -4.18
CA PHE A 319 17.17 2.07 -4.61
C PHE A 319 16.42 0.86 -4.06
N ASP A 320 15.57 1.12 -3.07
CA ASP A 320 14.69 0.10 -2.53
C ASP A 320 13.62 -0.23 -3.57
N PHE A 321 13.78 -1.31 -4.34
CA PHE A 321 12.83 -1.69 -5.39
C PHE A 321 11.46 -2.11 -4.85
N TRP A 322 11.37 -2.61 -3.61
CA TRP A 322 10.16 -3.25 -3.06
C TRP A 322 9.50 -2.55 -1.87
N LYS A 323 10.00 -1.40 -1.41
CA LYS A 323 9.14 -0.40 -0.74
C LYS A 323 8.06 0.04 -1.70
N LEU A 324 6.99 -0.75 -1.76
CA LEU A 324 5.82 -0.49 -2.56
C LEU A 324 5.14 0.76 -2.04
N ALA A 325 4.84 1.63 -3.00
CA ALA A 325 3.59 2.36 -3.11
C ALA A 325 2.59 2.07 -1.98
N ALA A 326 2.65 2.87 -0.92
CA ALA A 326 1.51 3.10 -0.05
C ALA A 326 0.57 4.18 -0.65
N SER A 327 0.66 4.42 -1.97
CA SER A 327 -0.12 5.42 -2.69
C SER A 327 -0.36 5.01 -4.14
N SER A 328 -1.17 3.98 -4.38
CA SER A 328 -1.83 3.83 -5.68
C SER A 328 -3.06 2.96 -5.54
N SER A 329 -4.07 3.49 -4.87
CA SER A 329 -5.47 3.11 -5.06
C SER A 329 -6.27 4.36 -5.42
N ASP A 330 -6.76 4.36 -6.67
CA ASP A 330 -7.80 5.17 -7.31
C ASP A 330 -7.52 6.56 -7.95
N PRO A 331 -8.26 6.87 -9.05
CA PRO A 331 -7.93 7.89 -10.02
C PRO A 331 -8.46 9.27 -9.61
N GLY A 332 -7.71 10.31 -9.99
CA GLY A 332 -8.12 11.68 -9.82
C GLY A 332 -7.48 12.33 -8.61
N PHE A 333 -6.34 12.98 -8.86
CA PHE A 333 -6.04 14.31 -8.34
C PHE A 333 -6.50 14.57 -6.89
N ILE A 334 -5.71 14.19 -5.87
CA ILE A 334 -5.65 14.89 -4.58
C ILE A 334 -4.31 14.54 -3.88
N ILE A 335 -3.44 15.54 -3.84
CA ILE A 335 -2.64 16.01 -2.70
C ILE A 335 -2.00 14.94 -1.80
N ILE A 336 -0.66 14.96 -1.83
CA ILE A 336 0.28 14.49 -0.79
C ILE A 336 -0.31 14.64 0.61
N ILE A 337 -0.79 13.54 1.21
CA ILE A 337 -0.89 13.39 2.66
C ILE A 337 -0.41 11.97 3.00
N PRO A 338 0.69 11.81 3.76
CA PRO A 338 1.28 10.50 4.02
C PRO A 338 0.35 9.64 4.89
N VAL A 339 0.41 8.33 4.67
CA VAL A 339 -0.31 7.24 5.35
C VAL A 339 -0.33 7.32 6.89
N MET A 340 0.53 8.13 7.52
CA MET A 340 0.45 8.45 8.96
C MET A 340 -0.88 9.12 9.38
N TRP A 341 -1.52 9.92 8.51
CA TRP A 341 -2.70 10.68 8.91
C TRP A 341 -3.98 9.86 8.93
N ALA A 342 -4.13 8.86 8.04
CA ALA A 342 -5.38 8.08 7.98
C ALA A 342 -5.61 7.28 9.27
N ASP A 343 -4.58 6.59 9.76
CA ASP A 343 -4.64 5.90 11.04
C ASP A 343 -4.78 6.89 12.21
N THR A 344 -4.03 8.00 12.19
CA THR A 344 -4.16 9.07 13.20
C THR A 344 -5.58 9.66 13.25
N LEU A 345 -6.21 9.90 12.10
CA LEU A 345 -7.57 10.42 11.96
C LEU A 345 -8.60 9.37 12.35
N LEU A 346 -8.37 8.10 12.01
CA LEU A 346 -9.20 6.99 12.46
C LEU A 346 -9.15 6.86 13.99
N ILE A 347 -7.96 6.97 14.60
CA ILE A 347 -7.77 6.95 16.05
C ILE A 347 -8.44 8.16 16.69
N LEU A 348 -8.36 9.34 16.07
CA LEU A 348 -9.08 10.52 16.50
C LEU A 348 -10.60 10.29 16.44
N GLY A 349 -11.11 9.70 15.35
CA GLY A 349 -12.50 9.32 15.18
C GLY A 349 -12.98 8.31 16.22
N ILE A 350 -12.20 7.26 16.48
CA ILE A 350 -12.43 6.27 17.54
C ILE A 350 -12.44 6.97 18.91
N SER A 351 -11.52 7.91 19.16
CA SER A 351 -11.45 8.67 20.41
C SER A 351 -12.68 9.56 20.61
N VAL A 352 -13.17 10.23 19.55
CA VAL A 352 -14.41 11.01 19.59
C VAL A 352 -15.62 10.10 19.84
N PHE A 353 -15.73 9.00 19.08
CA PHE A 353 -16.83 8.05 19.20
C PHE A 353 -16.90 7.41 20.58
N THR A 354 -15.77 6.92 21.10
CA THR A 354 -15.68 6.34 22.44
C THR A 354 -15.93 7.39 23.52
N ALA A 355 -15.50 8.64 23.36
CA ALA A 355 -15.84 9.71 24.29
C ALA A 355 -17.35 10.00 24.31
N LEU A 356 -17.99 10.07 23.14
CA LEU A 356 -19.44 10.26 23.01
C LEU A 356 -20.24 9.08 23.56
N LEU A 357 -19.84 7.84 23.25
CA LEU A 357 -20.44 6.63 23.82
C LEU A 357 -20.30 6.62 25.35
N GLY A 358 -19.14 7.02 25.87
CA GLY A 358 -18.91 7.07 27.31
C GLY A 358 -19.81 8.08 28.02
N GLU A 359 -19.98 9.26 27.44
CA GLU A 359 -20.90 10.26 27.99
C GLU A 359 -22.36 9.83 27.79
N GLY A 360 -22.69 9.17 26.67
CA GLY A 360 -24.00 8.58 26.42
C GLY A 360 -24.37 7.49 27.44
N PHE A 361 -23.46 6.57 27.74
CA PHE A 361 -23.65 5.57 28.77
C PHE A 361 -23.74 6.20 30.17
N THR A 362 -22.92 7.22 30.45
CA THR A 362 -23.01 7.96 31.72
C THR A 362 -24.36 8.66 31.84
N TRP A 363 -24.86 9.25 30.76
CA TRP A 363 -26.19 9.84 30.74
C TRP A 363 -27.28 8.79 30.98
N LEU A 364 -27.21 7.66 30.27
CA LEU A 364 -28.20 6.59 30.35
C LEU A 364 -28.25 5.92 31.73
N PHE A 365 -27.09 5.58 32.30
CA PHE A 365 -26.99 4.82 33.55
C PHE A 365 -26.82 5.67 34.81
N VAL A 366 -26.52 6.96 34.68
CA VAL A 366 -26.35 7.88 35.82
C VAL A 366 -27.29 9.06 35.72
N TYR A 367 -27.19 9.90 34.68
CA TYR A 367 -27.91 11.18 34.67
C TYR A 367 -29.43 11.04 34.51
N ARG A 368 -29.88 9.99 33.82
CA ARG A 368 -31.30 9.66 33.63
C ARG A 368 -31.94 9.04 34.88
N THR A 369 -31.15 8.50 35.80
CA THR A 369 -31.69 7.80 36.96
C THR A 369 -32.38 8.81 37.89
N GLU A 370 -33.65 8.57 38.24
CA GLU A 370 -34.39 9.46 39.15
C GLU A 370 -33.66 9.70 40.47
N ARG A 371 -32.98 8.67 40.98
CA ARG A 371 -32.13 8.74 42.18
C ARG A 371 -31.04 9.81 42.04
N TYR A 372 -30.36 9.86 40.89
CA TYR A 372 -29.30 10.85 40.65
C TYR A 372 -29.85 12.26 40.58
N GLN A 373 -30.97 12.47 39.87
CA GLN A 373 -31.60 13.78 39.74
C GLN A 373 -32.09 14.33 41.09
N ARG A 374 -32.68 13.47 41.93
CA ARG A 374 -33.10 13.81 43.29
C ARG A 374 -31.89 14.21 44.15
N LEU A 375 -30.85 13.37 44.21
CA LEU A 375 -29.65 13.67 44.99
C LEU A 375 -28.93 14.94 44.51
N LYS A 376 -28.85 15.17 43.19
CA LYS A 376 -28.28 16.41 42.63
C LYS A 376 -29.08 17.65 43.06
N SER A 377 -30.41 17.60 42.97
CA SER A 377 -31.28 18.70 43.41
C SER A 377 -31.15 18.97 44.91
N ASP A 378 -31.04 17.92 45.72
CA ASP A 378 -30.87 18.04 47.17
C ASP A 378 -29.52 18.67 47.53
N ILE A 379 -28.45 18.30 46.84
CA ILE A 379 -27.12 18.91 47.00
C ILE A 379 -27.14 20.39 46.61
N GLU A 380 -27.75 20.76 45.49
CA GLU A 380 -27.85 22.17 45.08
C GLU A 380 -28.66 23.00 46.09
N LYS A 381 -29.78 22.47 46.59
CA LYS A 381 -30.60 23.12 47.62
C LYS A 381 -29.85 23.26 48.94
N GLN A 382 -29.15 22.21 49.39
CA GLN A 382 -28.38 22.23 50.62
C GLN A 382 -27.16 23.17 50.52
N THR A 383 -26.47 23.19 49.38
CA THR A 383 -25.32 24.07 49.12
C THR A 383 -25.74 25.54 49.15
N LYS A 384 -26.80 25.91 48.42
CA LYS A 384 -27.35 27.28 48.45
C LYS A 384 -27.83 27.70 49.85
N ARG A 385 -28.42 26.78 50.61
CA ARG A 385 -28.83 27.04 52.00
C ARG A 385 -27.63 27.23 52.93
N LEU A 386 -26.57 26.47 52.74
CA LEU A 386 -25.34 26.58 53.52
C LEU A 386 -24.59 27.88 53.20
N GLU A 387 -24.50 28.27 51.93
CA GLU A 387 -23.89 29.54 51.50
C GLU A 387 -24.64 30.74 52.07
N LYS A 388 -25.97 30.79 51.92
CA LYS A 388 -26.79 31.85 52.54
C LYS A 388 -26.62 31.93 54.06
N LYS A 389 -26.55 30.77 54.73
CA LYS A 389 -26.31 30.73 56.19
C LYS A 389 -24.91 31.20 56.56
N LYS A 390 -23.90 30.94 55.72
CA LYS A 390 -22.51 31.40 55.93
C LYS A 390 -22.35 32.91 55.69
N GLU A 391 -23.03 33.45 54.68
CA GLU A 391 -23.08 34.91 54.42
C GLU A 391 -23.72 35.66 55.61
N ILE A 392 -24.87 35.18 56.11
CA ILE A 392 -25.55 35.77 57.28
C ILE A 392 -24.72 35.67 58.56
N LEU A 393 -23.83 34.66 58.67
CA LEU A 393 -22.96 34.48 59.85
C LEU A 393 -21.67 35.30 59.77
N GLY A 394 -21.28 35.79 58.59
CA GLY A 394 -20.05 36.57 58.37
C GLY A 394 -20.01 37.92 59.08
N GLU A 395 -21.15 38.42 59.58
CA GLU A 395 -21.28 39.71 60.27
C GLU A 395 -21.51 39.61 61.79
N SER A 396 -21.62 38.42 62.40
CA SER A 396 -21.89 38.32 63.85
C SER A 396 -21.08 37.26 64.59
N THR A 397 -20.44 37.69 65.68
CA THR A 397 -19.65 36.87 66.59
C THR A 397 -20.52 35.83 67.33
N LEU A 398 -20.20 34.55 67.06
CA LEU A 398 -20.26 33.38 67.96
C LEU A 398 -21.55 33.13 68.75
N ASP A 399 -22.54 32.54 68.08
CA ASP A 399 -23.56 31.73 68.74
C ASP A 399 -23.22 30.23 68.59
N LYS A 400 -22.71 29.58 69.65
CA LYS A 400 -22.27 28.16 69.65
C LYS A 400 -23.35 27.21 69.11
N THR A 401 -24.63 27.56 69.30
CA THR A 401 -25.79 26.79 68.86
C THR A 401 -25.95 26.82 67.33
N ARG A 402 -25.71 27.98 66.70
CA ARG A 402 -25.75 28.15 65.24
C ARG A 402 -24.57 27.45 64.56
N LYS A 403 -23.39 27.47 65.19
CA LYS A 403 -22.20 26.74 64.74
C LYS A 403 -22.43 25.23 64.71
N ARG A 404 -22.96 24.64 65.80
CA ARG A 404 -23.33 23.20 65.85
C ARG A 404 -24.38 22.81 64.81
N LYS A 405 -25.34 23.70 64.53
CA LYS A 405 -26.38 23.47 63.52
C LYS A 405 -25.80 23.51 62.10
N MET A 406 -24.82 24.38 61.85
CA MET A 406 -24.08 24.46 60.60
C MET A 406 -23.19 23.24 60.38
N GLU A 407 -22.48 22.75 61.40
CA GLU A 407 -21.69 21.51 61.35
C GLU A 407 -22.57 20.29 61.00
N LYS A 408 -23.77 20.20 61.60
CA LYS A 408 -24.76 19.16 61.26
C LYS A 408 -25.27 19.26 59.81
N ASP A 409 -25.47 20.48 59.30
CA ASP A 409 -25.89 20.69 57.91
C ASP A 409 -24.75 20.36 56.92
N GLU A 410 -23.48 20.63 57.28
CA GLU A 410 -22.30 20.20 56.52
C GLU A 410 -22.12 18.69 56.52
N GLU A 411 -22.36 18.02 57.65
CA GLU A 411 -22.30 16.56 57.75
C GLU A 411 -23.40 15.88 56.92
N LYS A 412 -24.61 16.43 56.92
CA LYS A 412 -25.69 15.98 56.03
C LYS A 412 -25.33 16.16 54.55
N LEU A 413 -24.77 17.31 54.19
CA LEU A 413 -24.29 17.56 52.83
C LEU A 413 -23.20 16.56 52.43
N LYS A 414 -22.26 16.24 53.33
CA LYS A 414 -21.22 15.22 53.11
C LYS A 414 -21.82 13.83 52.87
N ASN A 415 -22.82 13.42 53.66
CA ASN A 415 -23.49 12.13 53.49
C ASN A 415 -24.25 12.06 52.16
N THR A 416 -25.01 13.10 51.79
CA THR A 416 -25.71 13.15 50.50
C THR A 416 -24.73 13.17 49.31
N ASN A 417 -23.58 13.84 49.45
CA ASN A 417 -22.52 13.82 48.43
C ASN A 417 -21.86 12.43 48.31
N ARG A 418 -21.66 11.73 49.43
CA ARG A 418 -21.16 10.35 49.43
C ARG A 418 -22.12 9.40 48.73
N ASP A 419 -23.43 9.52 48.98
CA ASP A 419 -24.44 8.72 48.30
C ASP A 419 -24.48 8.99 46.79
N LEU A 420 -24.30 10.25 46.38
CA LEU A 420 -24.17 10.62 44.97
C LEU A 420 -22.94 9.96 44.34
N MET A 421 -21.80 9.96 45.04
CA MET A 421 -20.58 9.30 44.59
C MET A 421 -20.75 7.78 44.47
N VAL A 422 -21.46 7.12 45.39
CA VAL A 422 -21.74 5.68 45.31
C VAL A 422 -22.59 5.34 44.08
N VAL A 423 -23.60 6.16 43.76
CA VAL A 423 -24.39 5.99 42.53
C VAL A 423 -23.51 6.14 41.28
N LYS A 424 -22.62 7.14 41.26
CA LYS A 424 -21.65 7.31 40.16
C LYS A 424 -20.68 6.12 40.05
N MET A 425 -20.15 5.63 41.17
CA MET A 425 -19.19 4.52 41.21
C MET A 425 -19.77 3.22 40.66
N LYS A 426 -21.01 2.85 41.04
CA LYS A 426 -21.64 1.62 40.56
C LYS A 426 -21.80 1.60 39.03
N SER A 427 -22.25 2.71 38.45
CA SER A 427 -22.39 2.84 37.00
C SER A 427 -21.04 3.00 36.28
N MET A 428 -20.05 3.66 36.90
CA MET A 428 -18.70 3.78 36.35
C MET A 428 -17.96 2.44 36.22
N VAL A 429 -18.19 1.49 37.15
CA VAL A 429 -17.61 0.14 37.05
C VAL A 429 -18.17 -0.61 35.84
N ALA A 430 -19.50 -0.56 35.61
CA ALA A 430 -20.13 -1.19 34.45
C ALA A 430 -19.64 -0.59 33.13
N ILE A 431 -19.53 0.74 33.07
CA ILE A 431 -18.94 1.44 31.92
C ILE A 431 -17.48 1.00 31.73
N GLY A 432 -16.70 0.88 32.80
CA GLY A 432 -15.32 0.40 32.76
C GLY A 432 -15.15 -0.94 32.06
N PHE A 433 -16.03 -1.92 32.31
CA PHE A 433 -15.98 -3.22 31.62
C PHE A 433 -16.21 -3.10 30.11
N VAL A 434 -17.20 -2.30 29.69
CA VAL A 434 -17.48 -2.06 28.26
C VAL A 434 -16.29 -1.40 27.56
N PHE A 435 -15.68 -0.41 28.22
CA PHE A 435 -14.51 0.29 27.69
C PHE A 435 -13.26 -0.60 27.63
N THR A 436 -13.04 -1.48 28.61
CA THR A 436 -11.91 -2.42 28.58
C THR A 436 -12.05 -3.41 27.42
N SER A 437 -13.25 -3.92 27.15
CA SER A 437 -13.50 -4.81 26.00
C SER A 437 -13.30 -4.09 24.67
N LEU A 438 -13.79 -2.85 24.53
CA LEU A 438 -13.58 -2.02 23.34
C LEU A 438 -12.10 -1.70 23.12
N LEU A 439 -11.38 -1.36 24.19
CA LEU A 439 -9.95 -1.06 24.13
C LEU A 439 -9.15 -2.29 23.70
N SER A 440 -9.50 -3.48 24.21
CA SER A 440 -8.87 -4.74 23.81
C SER A 440 -9.06 -5.04 22.32
N MET A 441 -10.26 -4.81 21.78
CA MET A 441 -10.59 -5.00 20.37
C MET A 441 -9.79 -4.04 19.47
N PHE A 442 -9.70 -2.76 19.84
CA PHE A 442 -8.88 -1.82 19.07
C PHE A 442 -7.39 -2.11 19.21
N ASN A 443 -6.93 -2.54 20.38
CA ASN A 443 -5.54 -2.92 20.57
C ASN A 443 -5.11 -4.08 19.66
N SER A 444 -5.98 -5.06 19.40
CA SER A 444 -5.68 -6.13 18.44
C SER A 444 -5.65 -5.67 16.98
N ILE A 445 -6.37 -4.60 16.63
CA ILE A 445 -6.41 -4.06 15.26
C ILE A 445 -5.11 -3.28 14.94
N PHE A 446 -4.53 -2.63 15.94
CA PHE A 446 -3.33 -1.79 15.79
C PHE A 446 -2.06 -2.42 16.38
N ASP A 447 -2.04 -3.74 16.61
CA ASP A 447 -0.89 -4.44 17.17
C ASP A 447 0.30 -4.41 16.20
N GLY A 448 1.49 -4.06 16.68
CA GLY A 448 2.70 -3.95 15.85
C GLY A 448 2.74 -2.74 14.90
N LYS A 449 1.72 -1.88 14.86
CA LYS A 449 1.62 -0.77 13.90
C LYS A 449 1.99 0.59 14.51
N VAL A 450 2.95 1.29 13.91
CA VAL A 450 3.30 2.67 14.28
C VAL A 450 2.21 3.63 13.77
N VAL A 451 1.56 4.36 14.68
CA VAL A 451 0.41 5.22 14.32
C VAL A 451 0.78 6.69 14.13
N ALA A 452 1.86 7.15 14.78
CA ALA A 452 2.37 8.51 14.65
C ALA A 452 3.86 8.55 15.02
N LYS A 453 4.56 9.64 14.64
CA LYS A 453 5.89 9.96 15.16
C LYS A 453 5.81 11.17 16.07
N LEU A 454 6.38 11.05 17.27
CA LEU A 454 6.46 12.13 18.23
C LEU A 454 7.63 13.06 17.88
N PRO A 455 7.47 14.39 17.99
CA PRO A 455 8.54 15.35 17.72
C PRO A 455 9.63 15.37 18.80
N PHE A 456 9.53 14.48 19.79
CA PHE A 456 10.46 14.31 20.90
C PHE A 456 10.47 12.84 21.33
N THR A 457 11.58 12.38 21.90
CA THR A 457 11.64 11.09 22.59
C THR A 457 10.97 11.20 23.96
N PRO A 458 9.92 10.42 24.27
CA PRO A 458 9.25 10.47 25.57
C PRO A 458 10.23 10.18 26.72
N ILE A 459 9.92 10.69 27.92
CA ILE A 459 10.70 10.42 29.13
C ILE A 459 10.55 8.94 29.50
N SER A 460 11.59 8.30 30.04
CA SER A 460 11.70 6.85 30.29
C SER A 460 10.47 6.18 30.94
N TRP A 461 9.79 6.85 31.87
CA TRP A 461 8.60 6.30 32.52
C TRP A 461 7.32 6.33 31.65
N VAL A 462 7.31 7.13 30.58
CA VAL A 462 6.23 7.22 29.58
C VAL A 462 6.53 6.37 28.34
N GLN A 463 7.81 6.08 28.08
CA GLN A 463 8.27 5.27 26.95
C GLN A 463 7.59 3.89 26.88
N GLY A 464 7.37 3.26 28.04
CA GLY A 464 6.67 1.97 28.11
C GLY A 464 5.21 2.00 27.66
N LEU A 465 4.58 3.19 27.59
CA LEU A 465 3.24 3.38 27.04
C LEU A 465 3.30 3.87 25.58
N SER A 466 4.22 4.79 25.26
CA SER A 466 4.37 5.32 23.91
C SER A 466 4.85 4.26 22.91
N HIS A 467 5.70 3.32 23.32
CA HIS A 467 6.29 2.30 22.44
C HIS A 467 5.73 0.89 22.65
N ARG A 468 4.61 0.77 23.37
CA ARG A 468 4.03 -0.53 23.72
C ARG A 468 3.60 -1.30 22.46
N ASN A 469 4.01 -2.57 22.36
CA ASN A 469 3.71 -3.48 21.25
C ASN A 469 4.23 -3.01 19.87
N LEU A 470 5.23 -2.12 19.83
CA LEU A 470 5.90 -1.73 18.58
C LEU A 470 7.21 -2.50 18.41
N LEU A 471 7.53 -2.85 17.16
CA LEU A 471 8.80 -3.47 16.77
C LEU A 471 9.77 -2.36 16.34
N GLY A 472 10.99 -2.37 16.90
CA GLY A 472 12.06 -1.42 16.55
C GLY A 472 12.62 -0.65 17.74
N GLU A 473 13.80 -0.04 17.55
CA GLU A 473 14.52 0.72 18.58
C GLU A 473 14.32 2.25 18.47
N ASP A 474 13.45 2.71 17.57
CA ASP A 474 13.11 4.14 17.45
C ASP A 474 12.01 4.54 18.45
N TYR A 475 12.42 5.09 19.60
CA TYR A 475 11.50 5.58 20.63
C TYR A 475 10.72 6.86 20.27
N THR A 476 10.89 7.39 19.06
CA THR A 476 10.00 8.44 18.53
C THR A 476 8.71 7.88 17.95
N ASP A 477 8.63 6.57 17.74
CA ASP A 477 7.42 5.91 17.25
C ASP A 477 6.35 5.84 18.35
N CYS A 478 5.10 6.12 17.94
CA CYS A 478 3.95 6.19 18.82
C CYS A 478 3.00 5.01 18.59
N SER A 479 2.62 4.35 19.68
CA SER A 479 1.63 3.29 19.72
C SER A 479 0.21 3.85 19.71
N PHE A 480 -0.74 3.02 19.26
CA PHE A 480 -2.18 3.32 19.30
C PHE A 480 -2.64 3.75 20.70
N ILE A 481 -2.25 2.99 21.73
CA ILE A 481 -2.70 3.19 23.11
C ILE A 481 -2.35 4.60 23.57
N PHE A 482 -1.13 5.05 23.29
CA PHE A 482 -0.64 6.34 23.74
C PHE A 482 -1.40 7.50 23.11
N LEU A 483 -1.55 7.47 21.78
CA LEU A 483 -2.28 8.50 21.04
C LEU A 483 -3.77 8.51 21.42
N TYR A 484 -4.40 7.35 21.51
CA TYR A 484 -5.80 7.20 21.90
C TYR A 484 -6.08 7.77 23.30
N ILE A 485 -5.22 7.50 24.30
CA ILE A 485 -5.38 8.04 25.65
C ILE A 485 -5.30 9.57 25.62
N LEU A 486 -4.31 10.14 24.94
CA LEU A 486 -4.14 11.59 24.83
C LEU A 486 -5.36 12.24 24.18
N CYS A 487 -5.80 11.73 23.02
CA CYS A 487 -6.98 12.24 22.32
C CYS A 487 -8.24 12.12 23.19
N THR A 488 -8.48 10.96 23.80
CA THR A 488 -9.68 10.72 24.62
C THR A 488 -9.73 11.63 25.84
N MET A 489 -8.61 11.86 26.53
CA MET A 489 -8.58 12.75 27.70
C MET A 489 -8.88 14.20 27.32
N SER A 490 -8.32 14.70 26.21
CA SER A 490 -8.58 16.05 25.72
C SER A 490 -10.02 16.22 25.21
N ILE A 491 -10.52 15.28 24.40
CA ILE A 491 -11.84 15.35 23.79
C ILE A 491 -12.95 15.19 24.85
N ARG A 492 -12.83 14.21 25.75
CA ARG A 492 -13.84 13.95 26.79
C ARG A 492 -14.05 15.17 27.68
N GLN A 493 -12.98 15.84 28.12
CA GLN A 493 -13.10 17.03 28.95
C GLN A 493 -13.85 18.18 28.25
N ASN A 494 -13.63 18.33 26.95
CA ASN A 494 -14.29 19.36 26.15
C ASN A 494 -15.78 19.02 25.91
N ILE A 495 -16.10 17.76 25.64
CA ILE A 495 -17.49 17.29 25.49
C ILE A 495 -18.29 17.51 26.79
N GLN A 496 -17.70 17.20 27.95
CA GLN A 496 -18.37 17.39 29.24
C GLN A 496 -18.65 18.87 29.55
N LYS A 497 -17.74 19.77 29.14
CA LYS A 497 -17.95 21.22 29.25
C LYS A 497 -19.05 21.69 28.29
N ALA A 498 -19.03 21.24 27.04
CA ALA A 498 -20.02 21.61 26.03
C ALA A 498 -21.45 21.16 26.38
N LEU A 499 -21.59 19.96 26.95
CA LEU A 499 -22.89 19.39 27.35
C LEU A 499 -23.37 19.87 28.73
N GLY A 500 -22.61 20.74 29.41
CA GLY A 500 -22.98 21.26 30.74
C GLY A 500 -22.98 20.22 31.87
N PHE A 501 -22.34 19.07 31.65
CA PHE A 501 -22.16 18.01 32.65
C PHE A 501 -20.89 18.18 33.49
N ALA A 502 -20.07 19.18 33.17
CA ALA A 502 -18.91 19.55 33.98
C ALA A 502 -19.34 19.85 35.44
N PRO A 503 -18.61 19.33 36.45
CA PRO A 503 -18.89 19.63 37.84
C PRO A 503 -18.82 21.15 38.06
N SER A 504 -19.84 21.71 38.73
CA SER A 504 -19.88 23.14 39.03
C SER A 504 -18.63 23.56 39.83
N ARG A 505 -18.16 24.80 39.66
CA ARG A 505 -17.02 25.36 40.41
C ARG A 505 -17.15 25.19 41.93
N ALA A 506 -18.38 25.14 42.46
CA ALA A 506 -18.67 24.87 43.86
C ALA A 506 -18.42 23.40 44.26
N ALA A 507 -18.76 22.44 43.40
CA ALA A 507 -18.51 21.01 43.62
C ALA A 507 -17.03 20.64 43.51
N ALA A 508 -16.27 21.31 42.62
CA ALA A 508 -14.83 21.11 42.47
C ALA A 508 -14.01 21.60 43.69
N LYS A 509 -14.50 22.61 44.43
CA LYS A 509 -13.87 23.04 45.69
C LYS A 509 -13.99 22.00 46.81
N GLN A 510 -14.99 21.11 46.76
CA GLN A 510 -15.18 20.05 47.75
C GLN A 510 -14.54 18.71 47.36
N SER A 511 -14.14 18.50 46.10
CA SER A 511 -13.48 17.27 45.65
C SER A 511 -12.01 17.15 46.07
N ASN A 512 -11.44 18.15 46.74
CA ASN A 512 -10.09 18.15 47.29
C ASN A 512 -9.98 17.34 48.61
N MET A 513 -10.62 16.17 48.65
CA MET A 513 -10.80 15.33 49.84
C MET A 513 -9.56 14.50 50.21
N TRP A 514 -8.47 14.58 49.42
CA TRP A 514 -7.22 13.85 49.65
C TRP A 514 -5.97 14.74 49.75
N GLY A 515 -6.13 16.07 49.75
CA GLY A 515 -5.06 16.99 50.10
C GLY A 515 -5.01 17.20 51.62
N PRO A 516 -3.81 17.26 52.25
CA PRO A 516 -3.72 17.63 53.66
C PRO A 516 -4.36 19.00 53.85
N ASP A 517 -5.21 19.10 54.87
CA ASP A 517 -5.92 20.32 55.26
C ASP A 517 -4.87 21.44 55.52
N PRO A 518 -4.80 22.49 54.69
CA PRO A 518 -3.73 23.48 54.74
C PRO A 518 -3.75 24.33 56.02
N ASN A 519 -4.78 24.17 56.87
CA ASN A 519 -4.87 24.82 58.18
C ASN A 519 -4.69 23.85 59.36
N LYS A 520 -4.31 22.58 59.13
CA LYS A 520 -4.12 21.60 60.22
C LYS A 520 -2.79 21.75 60.97
N TYR A 521 -1.88 22.59 60.47
CA TYR A 521 -0.59 22.90 61.10
C TYR A 521 -0.27 24.40 61.07
N LYS A 522 -1.20 25.23 61.55
CA LYS A 522 -0.83 26.56 62.05
C LYS A 522 -0.82 26.48 63.58
N PHE A 523 0.38 26.28 64.13
CA PHE A 523 0.69 26.66 65.50
C PHE A 523 0.95 28.16 65.55
#